data_AF-A0A2M8VHA4-F1
#
_entry.id   AF-A0A2M8VHA4-F1
#
_cell.length_a   1.000
_cell.length_b   1.000
_cell.length_c   1.000
_cell.angle_alpha   90.00
_cell.angle_beta   90.00
_cell.angle_gamma   90.00
#
_symmetry.space_group_name_H-M   'P 1'
#
loop_
_entity.id
_entity.type
_entity.pdbx_description
1 polymer ?
#
loop_
_entity_poly.entity_id
_entity_poly.type
_entity_poly.pdbx_seq_one_letter_code
_entity_poly.pdbx_strand_id
1 'polypeptide(L)'
;SGTLAITGTGITLNGDITTSGTQTYTGAVTLGNSLTTSSIGGASTGNSIAFSSTVNGAKVLIVNAGIGMVTFSSTVGAATALTSLDVTSSHATGISLNGSVTSSGTQIYRGIVDIGTDLSILSSNADITFQSDINLGSSLIINGGTGNIYLSGNVTGGTGTTLSQSAYQASIISSAPLLYLPLTEAINSSTASNLGTLGGTATYTIQSVSGGPGRATGMYDGLTALYVPGSSYITYPNNASMSPGSGAFSVVAWVKNNSGGSGIVWNKENQYELAIQNNRIEWAISNVSPGWTWIPASSYTPSTTAWTQIVFTSTGSSVNVYANGVAIQSNYSVSGAIVSDVYGFMVGQRGNLNQSFNGAIANVAYYNSALSAATVLSQYQAGSTGAGSVINLSITGGVINTSGATITTSGSQTYTGAVNLAANATFTTTNSNVVFASSLNSAATTTKNLTVSAGTGNITFTGAVGGSQGLGNISLTSTGNTTFNNSVAATSLIQNAITGTTAINGGSINTAGGAQTYNNNVTLGADTALTATTATFNGTVAGAYSLAITGNAVFGNATSDTVTLTGSSKNLSISGTAAINTNAITTTGTQLYSGAVTLGAATTLSASG
;
A
#
# COMPACT_ATOMS: atom_id res chain seq x y z
N SER A 1 -25.33 9.34 43.94
CA SER A 1 -23.87 9.17 44.08
C SER A 1 -23.56 7.69 44.09
N GLY A 2 -22.43 7.28 43.53
CA GLY A 2 -21.99 5.87 43.46
C GLY A 2 -22.07 5.24 42.07
N THR A 3 -21.64 3.98 42.00
CA THR A 3 -21.71 3.11 40.82
C THR A 3 -23.13 2.59 40.62
N LEU A 4 -23.58 2.51 39.36
CA LEU A 4 -24.87 1.94 38.97
C LEU A 4 -24.63 0.70 38.11
N ALA A 5 -25.27 -0.41 38.47
CA ALA A 5 -25.38 -1.58 37.61
C ALA A 5 -26.87 -1.93 37.48
N ILE A 6 -27.41 -1.84 36.26
CA ILE A 6 -28.76 -2.32 35.95
C ILE A 6 -28.61 -3.66 35.24
N THR A 7 -29.07 -4.71 35.92
CA THR A 7 -28.98 -6.09 35.44
C THR A 7 -30.37 -6.64 35.12
N GLY A 8 -30.48 -7.39 34.03
CA GLY A 8 -31.74 -7.94 33.52
C GLY A 8 -31.58 -8.40 32.07
N THR A 9 -32.53 -9.16 31.53
CA THR A 9 -32.54 -9.54 30.11
C THR A 9 -33.04 -8.41 29.21
N GLY A 10 -33.98 -7.60 29.72
CA GLY A 10 -34.47 -6.38 29.11
C GLY A 10 -34.50 -5.23 30.12
N ILE A 11 -34.05 -4.06 29.69
CA ILE A 11 -33.97 -2.83 30.48
C ILE A 11 -34.74 -1.75 29.71
N THR A 12 -35.72 -1.11 30.35
CA THR A 12 -36.39 0.07 29.78
C THR A 12 -35.96 1.31 30.52
N LEU A 13 -35.40 2.29 29.81
CA LEU A 13 -34.97 3.57 30.39
C LEU A 13 -35.97 4.67 30.00
N ASN A 14 -36.57 5.32 31.00
CA ASN A 14 -37.64 6.31 30.82
C ASN A 14 -37.25 7.73 31.26
N GLY A 15 -36.04 7.92 31.77
CA GLY A 15 -35.58 9.21 32.26
C GLY A 15 -34.06 9.28 32.34
N ASP A 16 -33.57 10.49 32.59
CA ASP A 16 -32.14 10.77 32.69
C ASP A 16 -31.50 10.05 33.88
N ILE A 17 -30.25 9.65 33.72
CA ILE A 17 -29.47 8.94 34.73
C ILE A 17 -28.16 9.68 34.95
N THR A 18 -27.94 10.18 36.17
CA THR A 18 -26.67 10.81 36.56
C THR A 18 -26.04 10.07 37.73
N THR A 19 -24.79 9.66 37.57
CA THR A 19 -23.99 8.98 38.60
C THR A 19 -22.66 9.70 38.84
N SER A 20 -22.02 9.36 39.96
CA SER A 20 -20.64 9.77 40.26
C SER A 20 -19.64 8.62 40.14
N GLY A 21 -20.11 7.44 39.74
CA GLY A 21 -19.34 6.22 39.50
C GLY A 21 -19.73 5.57 38.18
N THR A 22 -19.12 4.42 37.86
CA THR A 22 -19.39 3.65 36.63
C THR A 22 -20.89 3.35 36.46
N GLN A 23 -21.36 3.32 35.21
CA GLN A 23 -22.69 2.83 34.85
C GLN A 23 -22.56 1.58 33.97
N THR A 24 -23.24 0.50 34.33
CA THR A 24 -23.30 -0.72 33.52
C THR A 24 -24.74 -1.14 33.28
N TYR A 25 -25.08 -1.39 32.03
CA TYR A 25 -26.37 -1.91 31.59
C TYR A 25 -26.12 -3.26 30.91
N THR A 26 -26.39 -4.37 31.61
CA THR A 26 -25.99 -5.70 31.12
C THR A 26 -26.98 -6.32 30.15
N GLY A 27 -28.24 -5.89 30.18
CA GLY A 27 -29.34 -6.38 29.34
C GLY A 27 -29.58 -5.55 28.09
N ALA A 28 -30.47 -6.03 27.22
CA ALA A 28 -30.91 -5.24 26.07
C ALA A 28 -31.67 -3.99 26.55
N VAL A 29 -31.24 -2.81 26.13
CA VAL A 29 -31.83 -1.52 26.50
C VAL A 29 -32.85 -1.08 25.46
N THR A 30 -34.04 -0.72 25.91
CA THR A 30 -35.07 -0.01 25.16
C THR A 30 -35.25 1.39 25.74
N LEU A 31 -35.16 2.41 24.89
CA LEU A 31 -35.41 3.80 25.27
C LEU A 31 -36.92 4.07 25.21
N GLY A 32 -37.55 4.24 26.36
CA GLY A 32 -38.95 4.67 26.44
C GLY A 32 -39.12 6.16 26.18
N ASN A 33 -38.11 6.97 26.57
CA ASN A 33 -38.03 8.41 26.33
C ASN A 33 -36.66 8.81 25.76
N SER A 34 -36.58 10.02 25.21
CA SER A 34 -35.29 10.67 24.96
C SER A 34 -34.62 10.96 26.29
N LEU A 35 -33.35 10.59 26.45
CA LEU A 35 -32.67 10.72 27.75
C LEU A 35 -31.16 10.90 27.63
N THR A 36 -30.58 11.37 28.73
CA THR A 36 -29.16 11.55 28.98
C THR A 36 -28.67 10.59 30.06
N THR A 37 -27.62 9.81 29.78
CA THR A 37 -26.86 9.09 30.79
C THR A 37 -25.52 9.81 31.03
N SER A 38 -25.25 10.21 32.27
CA SER A 38 -24.07 11.01 32.65
C SER A 38 -23.33 10.41 33.83
N SER A 39 -22.03 10.21 33.70
CA SER A 39 -21.14 9.87 34.82
C SER A 39 -20.15 11.02 35.05
N ILE A 40 -20.38 11.79 36.12
CA ILE A 40 -19.74 13.08 36.37
C ILE A 40 -18.79 13.07 37.59
N GLY A 41 -18.41 11.89 38.08
CA GLY A 41 -17.50 11.78 39.23
C GLY A 41 -16.02 11.95 38.88
N GLY A 42 -15.26 12.60 39.76
CA GLY A 42 -13.84 12.95 39.56
C GLY A 42 -12.82 11.83 39.77
N ALA A 43 -13.11 10.59 39.37
CA ALA A 43 -12.11 9.50 39.41
C ALA A 43 -10.98 9.80 38.41
N SER A 44 -9.71 9.64 38.78
CA SER A 44 -8.56 10.05 37.95
C SER A 44 -8.46 9.32 36.59
N THR A 45 -9.02 8.13 36.46
CA THR A 45 -9.12 7.37 35.20
C THR A 45 -10.48 7.51 34.50
N GLY A 46 -11.39 8.27 35.10
CA GLY A 46 -12.78 8.40 34.72
C GLY A 46 -13.66 7.21 35.06
N ASN A 47 -14.98 7.45 35.03
CA ASN A 47 -16.00 6.46 35.33
C ASN A 47 -16.73 6.08 34.04
N SER A 48 -16.65 4.80 33.67
CA SER A 48 -17.16 4.35 32.37
C SER A 48 -18.69 4.26 32.31
N ILE A 49 -19.25 4.34 31.12
CA ILE A 49 -20.64 3.99 30.82
C ILE A 49 -20.63 2.85 29.80
N ALA A 50 -21.16 1.68 30.17
CA ALA A 50 -21.12 0.47 29.34
C ALA A 50 -22.53 -0.09 29.09
N PHE A 51 -22.83 -0.30 27.81
CA PHE A 51 -24.00 -1.06 27.34
C PHE A 51 -23.51 -2.41 26.80
N SER A 52 -23.77 -3.49 27.53
CA SER A 52 -23.26 -4.82 27.19
C SER A 52 -24.08 -5.55 26.13
N SER A 53 -25.25 -5.01 25.77
CA SER A 53 -26.18 -5.58 24.78
C SER A 53 -26.79 -4.48 23.92
N THR A 54 -27.78 -4.82 23.10
CA THR A 54 -28.38 -3.89 22.13
C THR A 54 -29.02 -2.68 22.81
N VAL A 55 -28.94 -1.52 22.17
CA VAL A 55 -29.68 -0.31 22.60
C VAL A 55 -30.63 0.11 21.47
N ASN A 56 -31.93 0.16 21.72
CA ASN A 56 -32.95 0.45 20.70
C ASN A 56 -33.99 1.47 21.18
N GLY A 57 -34.68 2.11 20.23
CA GLY A 57 -35.83 2.96 20.48
C GLY A 57 -35.74 4.27 19.70
N ALA A 58 -36.85 4.69 19.08
CA ALA A 58 -36.92 5.92 18.27
C ALA A 58 -36.89 7.19 19.14
N LYS A 59 -35.77 7.40 19.83
CA LYS A 59 -35.51 8.42 20.84
C LYS A 59 -34.09 8.95 20.71
N VAL A 60 -33.84 10.10 21.33
CA VAL A 60 -32.49 10.66 21.46
C VAL A 60 -31.79 9.97 22.61
N LEU A 61 -30.55 9.55 22.41
CA LEU A 61 -29.66 9.11 23.47
C LEU A 61 -28.44 10.03 23.54
N ILE A 62 -28.24 10.64 24.70
CA ILE A 62 -27.01 11.37 25.03
C ILE A 62 -26.26 10.55 26.08
N VAL A 63 -24.98 10.26 25.83
CA VAL A 63 -24.09 9.54 26.75
C VAL A 63 -22.90 10.41 27.06
N ASN A 64 -22.71 10.77 28.32
CA ASN A 64 -21.60 11.60 28.78
C ASN A 64 -20.83 10.89 29.89
N ALA A 65 -19.71 10.25 29.56
CA ALA A 65 -18.84 9.62 30.55
C ALA A 65 -17.76 10.57 31.09
N GLY A 66 -17.74 11.84 30.64
CA GLY A 66 -16.69 12.79 31.01
C GLY A 66 -15.31 12.28 30.63
N ILE A 67 -14.50 11.92 31.62
CA ILE A 67 -13.15 11.36 31.49
C ILE A 67 -13.12 9.82 31.40
N GLY A 68 -14.27 9.16 31.59
CA GLY A 68 -14.40 7.70 31.50
C GLY A 68 -14.70 7.22 30.08
N MET A 69 -14.50 5.91 29.86
CA MET A 69 -14.79 5.26 28.58
C MET A 69 -16.30 5.13 28.35
N VAL A 70 -16.75 5.22 27.09
CA VAL A 70 -18.07 4.73 26.68
C VAL A 70 -17.91 3.43 25.90
N THR A 71 -18.70 2.41 26.22
CA THR A 71 -18.66 1.13 25.49
C THR A 71 -20.06 0.72 25.03
N PHE A 72 -20.18 0.45 23.74
CA PHE A 72 -21.29 -0.29 23.16
C PHE A 72 -20.77 -1.65 22.68
N SER A 73 -21.08 -2.71 23.45
CA SER A 73 -20.61 -4.06 23.14
C SER A 73 -21.42 -4.77 22.05
N SER A 74 -22.55 -4.19 21.64
CA SER A 74 -23.46 -4.75 20.64
C SER A 74 -24.10 -3.64 19.80
N THR A 75 -24.97 -4.01 18.87
CA THR A 75 -25.60 -3.09 17.92
C THR A 75 -26.50 -2.05 18.61
N VAL A 76 -26.44 -0.82 18.12
CA VAL A 76 -27.28 0.31 18.55
C VAL A 76 -28.25 0.66 17.43
N GLY A 77 -29.55 0.67 17.71
CA GLY A 77 -30.59 1.08 16.78
C GLY A 77 -30.93 0.06 15.69
N ALA A 78 -30.51 -1.21 15.83
CA ALA A 78 -30.75 -2.24 14.81
C ALA A 78 -32.24 -2.64 14.68
N ALA A 79 -32.96 -2.81 15.80
CA ALA A 79 -34.38 -3.16 15.76
C ALA A 79 -35.27 -1.92 15.64
N THR A 80 -34.88 -0.82 16.26
CA THR A 80 -35.54 0.48 16.11
C THR A 80 -34.49 1.56 16.20
N ALA A 81 -34.21 2.20 15.06
CA ALA A 81 -33.20 3.24 14.91
C ALA A 81 -33.42 4.37 15.93
N LEU A 82 -32.32 4.87 16.51
CA LEU A 82 -32.38 6.04 17.37
C LEU A 82 -32.79 7.28 16.55
N THR A 83 -33.36 8.30 17.18
CA THR A 83 -33.53 9.59 16.47
C THR A 83 -32.26 10.41 16.47
N SER A 84 -31.41 10.27 17.48
CA SER A 84 -30.05 10.85 17.50
C SER A 84 -29.22 10.13 18.54
N LEU A 85 -27.90 10.12 18.32
CA LEU A 85 -26.92 9.64 19.29
C LEU A 85 -25.84 10.72 19.49
N ASP A 86 -25.63 11.18 20.71
CA ASP A 86 -24.51 12.06 21.09
C ASP A 86 -23.71 11.36 22.18
N VAL A 87 -22.43 11.09 21.93
CA VAL A 87 -21.55 10.36 22.85
C VAL A 87 -20.33 11.21 23.16
N THR A 88 -20.07 11.41 24.45
CA THR A 88 -18.93 12.19 24.94
C THR A 88 -18.05 11.36 25.87
N SER A 89 -16.76 11.27 25.51
CA SER A 89 -15.67 10.75 26.32
C SER A 89 -14.37 11.48 26.01
N SER A 90 -13.66 11.92 27.05
CA SER A 90 -12.29 12.43 26.97
C SER A 90 -11.26 11.40 27.42
N HIS A 91 -11.68 10.13 27.58
CA HIS A 91 -10.79 9.04 27.91
C HIS A 91 -9.79 8.74 26.78
N ALA A 92 -8.62 8.21 27.12
CA ALA A 92 -7.58 7.87 26.14
C ALA A 92 -8.01 6.80 25.13
N THR A 93 -8.86 5.86 25.53
CA THR A 93 -9.50 4.88 24.62
C THR A 93 -10.93 5.29 24.22
N GLY A 94 -11.35 6.50 24.60
CA GLY A 94 -12.58 7.16 24.20
C GLY A 94 -13.86 6.30 24.21
N ILE A 95 -14.38 6.05 23.01
CA ILE A 95 -15.67 5.43 22.72
C ILE A 95 -15.41 4.13 21.96
N SER A 96 -15.71 2.99 22.58
CA SER A 96 -15.57 1.67 21.95
C SER A 96 -16.89 1.22 21.32
N LEU A 97 -16.87 0.97 20.01
CA LEU A 97 -17.99 0.42 19.24
C LEU A 97 -17.64 -1.00 18.78
N ASN A 98 -18.44 -1.98 19.21
CA ASN A 98 -18.27 -3.40 18.85
C ASN A 98 -19.49 -3.96 18.10
N GLY A 99 -20.40 -3.08 17.69
CA GLY A 99 -21.56 -3.40 16.88
C GLY A 99 -22.02 -2.19 16.07
N SER A 100 -22.76 -2.46 14.98
CA SER A 100 -23.25 -1.40 14.10
C SER A 100 -24.17 -0.42 14.82
N VAL A 101 -24.10 0.85 14.44
CA VAL A 101 -24.93 1.95 14.97
C VAL A 101 -25.85 2.45 13.86
N THR A 102 -27.14 2.57 14.15
CA THR A 102 -28.15 3.09 13.22
C THR A 102 -29.03 4.14 13.88
N SER A 103 -29.21 5.26 13.19
CA SER A 103 -30.10 6.34 13.59
C SER A 103 -30.87 6.92 12.40
N SER A 104 -31.95 7.63 12.68
CA SER A 104 -32.71 8.41 11.70
C SER A 104 -32.26 9.88 11.63
N GLY A 105 -31.65 10.40 12.69
CA GLY A 105 -31.07 11.74 12.75
C GLY A 105 -29.56 11.71 13.03
N THR A 106 -29.07 12.76 13.68
CA THR A 106 -27.63 13.02 13.80
C THR A 106 -26.90 12.03 14.69
N GLN A 107 -25.63 11.80 14.38
CA GLN A 107 -24.70 11.08 15.27
C GLN A 107 -23.49 11.96 15.55
N ILE A 108 -23.14 12.11 16.83
CA ILE A 108 -22.02 12.93 17.27
C ILE A 108 -21.17 12.11 18.23
N TYR A 109 -19.88 11.97 17.91
CA TYR A 109 -18.88 11.30 18.72
C TYR A 109 -17.81 12.31 19.14
N ARG A 110 -17.81 12.64 20.43
CA ARG A 110 -16.88 13.58 21.07
C ARG A 110 -15.88 12.78 21.89
N GLY A 111 -14.77 12.42 21.27
CA GLY A 111 -13.79 11.51 21.82
C GLY A 111 -13.21 10.62 20.73
N ILE A 112 -12.10 9.96 21.05
CA ILE A 112 -11.53 8.93 20.17
C ILE A 112 -12.58 7.83 19.98
N VAL A 113 -12.73 7.31 18.77
CA VAL A 113 -13.65 6.19 18.47
C VAL A 113 -12.84 4.95 18.09
N ASP A 114 -12.93 3.91 18.90
CA ASP A 114 -12.30 2.62 18.67
C ASP A 114 -13.29 1.64 18.02
N ILE A 115 -12.94 1.10 16.86
CA ILE A 115 -13.72 0.11 16.11
C ILE A 115 -13.14 -1.28 16.38
N GLY A 116 -13.83 -2.07 17.20
CA GLY A 116 -13.35 -3.39 17.65
C GLY A 116 -13.67 -4.57 16.72
N THR A 117 -14.66 -4.40 15.83
CA THR A 117 -15.16 -5.42 14.91
C THR A 117 -15.61 -4.77 13.60
N ASP A 118 -15.77 -5.56 12.54
CA ASP A 118 -16.38 -5.05 11.30
C ASP A 118 -17.79 -4.53 11.58
N LEU A 119 -18.02 -3.23 11.35
CA LEU A 119 -19.32 -2.61 11.64
C LEU A 119 -19.67 -1.47 10.69
N SER A 120 -20.93 -1.03 10.80
CA SER A 120 -21.47 0.11 10.07
C SER A 120 -22.00 1.20 11.02
N ILE A 121 -21.81 2.46 10.66
CA ILE A 121 -22.39 3.63 11.32
C ILE A 121 -23.29 4.32 10.30
N LEU A 122 -24.60 4.22 10.51
CA LEU A 122 -25.63 4.54 9.52
C LEU A 122 -26.58 5.61 10.04
N SER A 123 -26.84 6.65 9.25
CA SER A 123 -27.93 7.59 9.48
C SER A 123 -28.92 7.59 8.30
N SER A 124 -30.13 8.07 8.52
CA SER A 124 -31.13 8.26 7.45
C SER A 124 -31.09 9.70 6.94
N ASN A 125 -30.06 10.03 6.13
CA ASN A 125 -29.89 11.37 5.54
C ASN A 125 -29.56 12.48 6.56
N ALA A 126 -28.79 12.14 7.60
CA ALA A 126 -28.41 13.08 8.65
C ALA A 126 -26.91 13.06 8.93
N ASP A 127 -26.41 14.13 9.51
CA ASP A 127 -24.97 14.30 9.71
C ASP A 127 -24.40 13.28 10.70
N ILE A 128 -23.19 12.79 10.40
CA ILE A 128 -22.38 11.95 11.28
C ILE A 128 -21.06 12.68 11.53
N THR A 129 -20.78 12.98 12.80
CA THR A 129 -19.65 13.81 13.21
C THR A 129 -18.73 13.07 14.17
N PHE A 130 -17.45 12.98 13.80
CA PHE A 130 -16.37 12.50 14.66
C PHE A 130 -15.46 13.68 15.01
N GLN A 131 -15.41 14.07 16.28
CA GLN A 131 -14.64 15.24 16.72
C GLN A 131 -13.18 14.94 17.06
N SER A 132 -12.79 13.66 17.07
CA SER A 132 -11.44 13.19 17.36
C SER A 132 -11.06 12.06 16.40
N ASP A 133 -9.96 11.38 16.70
CA ASP A 133 -9.44 10.26 15.93
C ASP A 133 -10.40 9.05 15.92
N ILE A 134 -10.36 8.29 14.82
CA ILE A 134 -10.99 6.98 14.69
C ILE A 134 -9.89 5.92 14.59
N ASN A 135 -9.83 5.01 15.56
CA ASN A 135 -8.93 3.87 15.54
C ASN A 135 -9.66 2.65 14.97
N LEU A 136 -9.19 2.16 13.84
CA LEU A 136 -9.77 1.01 13.16
C LEU A 136 -9.01 -0.27 13.56
N GLY A 137 -9.60 -1.06 14.46
CA GLY A 137 -9.20 -2.44 14.68
C GLY A 137 -9.79 -3.41 13.64
N SER A 138 -10.75 -2.95 12.85
CA SER A 138 -11.49 -3.72 11.83
C SER A 138 -12.09 -2.79 10.77
N SER A 139 -12.70 -3.34 9.72
CA SER A 139 -13.27 -2.54 8.62
C SER A 139 -14.46 -1.70 9.09
N LEU A 140 -14.60 -0.52 8.51
CA LEU A 140 -15.66 0.43 8.88
C LEU A 140 -16.42 0.92 7.64
N ILE A 141 -17.75 0.90 7.74
CA ILE A 141 -18.65 1.58 6.81
C ILE A 141 -19.31 2.76 7.54
N ILE A 142 -19.20 3.96 6.98
CA ILE A 142 -19.96 5.14 7.42
C ILE A 142 -20.92 5.53 6.29
N ASN A 143 -22.21 5.64 6.59
CA ASN A 143 -23.20 6.06 5.59
C ASN A 143 -24.19 7.05 6.19
N GLY A 144 -24.01 8.32 5.84
CA GLY A 144 -24.92 9.41 6.18
C GLY A 144 -26.06 9.62 5.17
N GLY A 145 -26.10 8.86 4.08
CA GLY A 145 -26.98 9.13 2.93
C GLY A 145 -26.65 10.49 2.31
N THR A 146 -27.62 11.40 2.32
CA THR A 146 -27.41 12.80 1.90
C THR A 146 -26.88 13.72 3.01
N GLY A 147 -26.80 13.23 4.26
CA GLY A 147 -26.17 13.96 5.37
C GLY A 147 -24.66 14.05 5.22
N ASN A 148 -24.05 15.05 5.83
CA ASN A 148 -22.61 15.28 5.77
C ASN A 148 -21.86 14.40 6.77
N ILE A 149 -20.63 14.04 6.41
CA ILE A 149 -19.69 13.34 7.29
C ILE A 149 -18.59 14.32 7.69
N TYR A 150 -18.29 14.40 8.98
CA TYR A 150 -17.19 15.23 9.49
C TYR A 150 -16.17 14.35 10.20
N LEU A 151 -14.94 14.33 9.67
CA LEU A 151 -13.79 13.65 10.24
C LEU A 151 -12.81 14.70 10.76
N SER A 152 -12.93 15.01 12.06
CA SER A 152 -12.12 16.07 12.66
C SER A 152 -10.71 15.62 13.01
N GLY A 153 -10.55 14.35 13.40
CA GLY A 153 -9.26 13.72 13.69
C GLY A 153 -8.82 12.75 12.58
N ASN A 154 -7.70 12.08 12.82
CA ASN A 154 -7.14 11.07 11.94
C ASN A 154 -8.02 9.81 11.92
N VAL A 155 -7.94 9.03 10.84
CA VAL A 155 -8.52 7.69 10.79
C VAL A 155 -7.39 6.70 10.57
N THR A 156 -7.12 5.83 11.53
CA THR A 156 -5.94 4.95 11.47
C THR A 156 -6.31 3.51 11.72
N GLY A 157 -6.01 2.65 10.75
CA GLY A 157 -6.22 1.21 10.79
C GLY A 157 -5.09 0.44 10.14
N GLY A 158 -4.86 -0.77 10.62
CA GLY A 158 -3.87 -1.68 10.01
C GLY A 158 -2.42 -1.28 10.25
N THR A 159 -2.18 -0.35 11.18
CA THR A 159 -0.85 0.03 11.69
C THR A 159 -0.34 -0.88 12.80
N GLY A 160 -1.23 -1.71 13.38
CA GLY A 160 -0.92 -2.74 14.37
C GLY A 160 -0.37 -3.98 13.70
N THR A 161 0.87 -3.91 13.27
CA THR A 161 1.57 -4.99 12.62
C THR A 161 2.41 -5.77 13.63
N THR A 162 2.12 -7.05 13.82
CA THR A 162 3.07 -7.92 14.52
C THR A 162 4.16 -8.31 13.53
N LEU A 163 5.35 -7.72 13.68
CA LEU A 163 6.55 -8.21 13.03
C LEU A 163 6.92 -9.57 13.64
N SER A 164 6.59 -10.64 12.93
CA SER A 164 6.95 -11.99 13.34
C SER A 164 7.25 -12.87 12.14
N GLN A 165 8.03 -13.92 12.39
CA GLN A 165 8.26 -14.97 11.41
C GLN A 165 6.97 -15.63 10.94
N SER A 166 5.99 -15.83 11.84
CA SER A 166 4.71 -16.44 11.50
C SER A 166 3.88 -15.56 10.55
N ALA A 167 3.85 -14.24 10.77
CA ALA A 167 3.11 -13.30 9.92
C ALA A 167 3.73 -13.23 8.51
N TYR A 168 5.06 -13.11 8.42
CA TYR A 168 5.76 -13.12 7.15
C TYR A 168 5.62 -14.47 6.41
N GLN A 169 5.77 -15.58 7.13
CA GLN A 169 5.58 -16.92 6.59
C GLN A 169 4.18 -17.11 5.99
N ALA A 170 3.13 -16.60 6.64
CA ALA A 170 1.77 -16.67 6.09
C ALA A 170 1.67 -15.94 4.74
N SER A 171 2.30 -14.77 4.60
CA SER A 171 2.37 -14.02 3.33
C SER A 171 3.16 -14.76 2.24
N ILE A 172 4.19 -15.52 2.63
CA ILE A 172 4.98 -16.31 1.68
C ILE A 172 4.19 -17.54 1.22
N ILE A 173 3.59 -18.28 2.16
CA ILE A 173 2.79 -19.49 1.89
C ILE A 173 1.56 -19.17 1.05
N SER A 174 0.89 -18.02 1.25
CA SER A 174 -0.27 -17.62 0.45
C SER A 174 0.05 -17.41 -1.03
N SER A 175 1.33 -17.16 -1.35
CA SER A 175 1.84 -17.07 -2.73
C SER A 175 2.22 -18.44 -3.33
N ALA A 176 1.94 -19.54 -2.61
CA ALA A 176 2.16 -20.93 -3.02
C ALA A 176 3.58 -21.27 -3.53
N PRO A 177 4.64 -21.07 -2.72
CA PRO A 177 6.00 -21.45 -3.09
C PRO A 177 6.12 -22.97 -3.19
N LEU A 178 6.94 -23.44 -4.13
CA LEU A 178 7.33 -24.84 -4.23
C LEU A 178 8.32 -25.23 -3.11
N LEU A 179 9.28 -24.35 -2.83
CA LEU A 179 10.25 -24.48 -1.75
C LEU A 179 10.17 -23.22 -0.89
N TYR A 180 10.11 -23.36 0.42
CA TYR A 180 10.27 -22.24 1.35
C TYR A 180 11.07 -22.67 2.57
N LEU A 181 12.23 -22.05 2.75
CA LEU A 181 13.19 -22.29 3.81
C LEU A 181 13.28 -21.04 4.70
N PRO A 182 12.66 -21.03 5.90
CA PRO A 182 12.77 -19.91 6.84
C PRO A 182 14.21 -19.66 7.30
N LEU A 183 15.00 -20.74 7.48
CA LEU A 183 16.38 -20.75 7.97
C LEU A 183 16.55 -20.28 9.42
N THR A 184 15.56 -20.56 10.27
CA THR A 184 15.53 -20.17 11.69
C THR A 184 15.98 -21.30 12.63
N GLU A 185 16.69 -22.29 12.11
CA GLU A 185 17.12 -23.44 12.91
C GLU A 185 18.25 -23.07 13.89
N ALA A 186 18.36 -23.88 14.95
CA ALA A 186 19.38 -23.74 15.97
C ALA A 186 20.81 -24.04 15.45
N ILE A 187 21.80 -23.63 16.24
CA ILE A 187 23.22 -23.90 15.96
C ILE A 187 23.44 -25.42 15.85
N ASN A 188 24.19 -25.83 14.81
CA ASN A 188 24.54 -27.21 14.49
C ASN A 188 23.38 -28.11 14.03
N SER A 189 22.21 -27.56 13.70
CA SER A 189 21.19 -28.31 12.97
C SER A 189 21.76 -28.90 11.67
N SER A 190 21.42 -30.15 11.38
CA SER A 190 21.85 -30.83 10.14
C SER A 190 20.85 -30.67 8.99
N THR A 191 19.63 -30.24 9.29
CA THR A 191 18.55 -30.05 8.31
C THR A 191 17.82 -28.72 8.51
N ALA A 192 17.19 -28.23 7.45
CA ALA A 192 16.23 -27.12 7.50
C ALA A 192 14.85 -27.58 7.07
N SER A 193 13.82 -26.97 7.67
CA SER A 193 12.42 -27.25 7.33
C SER A 193 12.05 -26.62 5.99
N ASN A 194 11.40 -27.40 5.11
CA ASN A 194 10.72 -26.89 3.93
C ASN A 194 9.22 -26.73 4.24
N LEU A 195 8.72 -25.51 4.08
CA LEU A 195 7.30 -25.17 4.26
C LEU A 195 6.58 -24.93 2.92
N GLY A 196 7.28 -25.13 1.80
CA GLY A 196 6.71 -25.10 0.45
C GLY A 196 6.04 -26.42 0.07
N THR A 197 5.34 -26.42 -1.06
CA THR A 197 4.50 -27.53 -1.50
C THR A 197 5.24 -28.78 -1.96
N LEU A 198 6.55 -28.69 -2.30
CA LEU A 198 7.35 -29.85 -2.68
C LEU A 198 7.66 -30.80 -1.50
N GLY A 199 7.51 -30.34 -0.26
CA GLY A 199 7.85 -31.14 0.93
C GLY A 199 9.34 -31.53 1.01
N GLY A 200 9.66 -32.53 1.82
CA GLY A 200 11.04 -32.95 2.09
C GLY A 200 11.81 -32.00 3.00
N THR A 201 13.12 -32.23 3.15
CA THR A 201 14.01 -31.39 3.98
C THR A 201 15.24 -30.97 3.17
N ALA A 202 15.78 -29.80 3.50
CA ALA A 202 17.08 -29.38 3.00
C ALA A 202 18.17 -29.74 4.02
N THR A 203 19.41 -29.93 3.55
CA THR A 203 20.55 -30.40 4.37
C THR A 203 21.60 -29.31 4.50
N TYR A 204 22.01 -29.01 5.73
CA TYR A 204 23.12 -28.12 6.01
C TYR A 204 24.47 -28.83 5.83
N THR A 205 25.39 -28.18 5.12
CA THR A 205 26.80 -28.56 5.06
C THR A 205 27.60 -27.50 5.81
N ILE A 206 28.10 -27.87 6.99
CA ILE A 206 28.86 -26.97 7.86
C ILE A 206 30.35 -27.21 7.60
N GLN A 207 31.02 -26.24 6.97
CA GLN A 207 32.44 -26.34 6.63
C GLN A 207 33.36 -25.63 7.62
N SER A 208 32.81 -24.70 8.41
CA SER A 208 33.56 -23.92 9.39
C SER A 208 32.71 -23.64 10.61
N VAL A 209 33.33 -23.58 11.78
CA VAL A 209 32.67 -23.12 13.01
C VAL A 209 32.26 -21.64 12.95
N SER A 210 32.80 -20.89 11.98
CA SER A 210 32.48 -19.49 11.75
C SER A 210 31.16 -19.27 11.01
N GLY A 211 30.57 -20.31 10.42
CA GLY A 211 29.32 -20.24 9.65
C GLY A 211 28.45 -21.47 9.83
N GLY A 212 27.17 -21.38 9.50
CA GLY A 212 26.18 -22.44 9.64
C GLY A 212 24.84 -21.92 10.16
N PRO A 213 23.85 -22.81 10.36
CA PRO A 213 22.56 -22.45 10.93
C PRO A 213 22.74 -21.87 12.33
N GLY A 214 21.83 -20.97 12.73
CA GLY A 214 21.79 -20.48 14.10
C GLY A 214 22.84 -19.43 14.47
N ARG A 215 23.79 -19.12 13.57
CA ARG A 215 25.01 -18.35 13.91
C ARG A 215 24.93 -16.87 13.59
N ALA A 216 23.84 -16.41 12.99
CA ALA A 216 23.51 -14.99 12.86
C ALA A 216 22.15 -14.72 13.50
N THR A 217 22.00 -13.51 14.03
CA THR A 217 20.68 -12.98 14.44
C THR A 217 19.74 -12.98 13.24
N GLY A 218 18.54 -13.52 13.43
CA GLY A 218 17.51 -13.60 12.42
C GLY A 218 16.90 -12.24 12.05
N MET A 219 15.88 -12.32 11.20
CA MET A 219 15.15 -11.14 10.73
C MET A 219 14.22 -10.53 11.79
N TYR A 220 13.72 -11.38 12.70
CA TYR A 220 12.85 -10.97 13.81
C TYR A 220 13.52 -11.28 15.14
N ASP A 221 13.11 -10.56 16.19
CA ASP A 221 13.69 -10.69 17.52
C ASP A 221 13.58 -12.12 18.06
N GLY A 222 14.64 -12.57 18.73
CA GLY A 222 14.76 -13.92 19.26
C GLY A 222 14.95 -15.05 18.24
N LEU A 223 15.02 -14.76 16.93
CA LEU A 223 15.25 -15.77 15.89
C LEU A 223 16.69 -15.78 15.37
N THR A 224 17.01 -16.81 14.60
CA THR A 224 18.31 -17.02 13.96
C THR A 224 18.20 -17.00 12.44
N ALA A 225 19.35 -16.98 11.77
CA ALA A 225 19.50 -17.11 10.32
C ALA A 225 20.69 -18.03 9.97
N LEU A 226 20.78 -18.42 8.69
CA LEU A 226 21.99 -19.05 8.14
C LEU A 226 23.09 -18.00 8.02
N TYR A 227 24.22 -18.21 8.69
CA TYR A 227 25.41 -17.38 8.54
C TYR A 227 26.43 -18.07 7.65
N VAL A 228 26.80 -17.47 6.54
CA VAL A 228 27.56 -18.15 5.48
C VAL A 228 29.10 -17.99 5.56
N PRO A 229 29.69 -16.98 6.24
CA PRO A 229 31.14 -16.88 6.36
C PRO A 229 31.82 -18.17 6.82
N GLY A 230 32.91 -18.55 6.15
CA GLY A 230 33.54 -19.86 6.36
C GLY A 230 32.91 -21.00 5.53
N SER A 231 32.14 -20.66 4.50
CA SER A 231 31.69 -21.57 3.42
C SER A 231 30.63 -22.61 3.80
N SER A 232 29.91 -22.40 4.90
CA SER A 232 28.76 -23.24 5.25
C SER A 232 27.55 -22.90 4.38
N TYR A 233 26.80 -23.90 3.94
CA TYR A 233 25.68 -23.73 3.01
C TYR A 233 24.58 -24.75 3.24
N ILE A 234 23.49 -24.62 2.51
CA ILE A 234 22.38 -25.57 2.52
C ILE A 234 22.05 -26.05 1.11
N THR A 235 21.66 -27.32 0.98
CA THR A 235 21.21 -27.92 -0.27
C THR A 235 19.81 -28.51 -0.10
N TYR A 236 18.87 -28.12 -0.95
CA TYR A 236 17.64 -28.86 -1.20
C TYR A 236 17.88 -29.85 -2.36
N PRO A 237 17.49 -31.14 -2.23
CA PRO A 237 17.77 -32.15 -3.24
C PRO A 237 17.30 -31.76 -4.65
N ASN A 238 17.95 -32.34 -5.67
CA ASN A 238 17.57 -32.06 -7.05
C ASN A 238 16.09 -32.42 -7.29
N ASN A 239 15.34 -31.47 -7.87
CA ASN A 239 13.94 -31.63 -8.22
C ASN A 239 13.69 -30.95 -9.57
N ALA A 240 13.09 -31.68 -10.51
CA ALA A 240 12.80 -31.19 -11.87
C ALA A 240 11.83 -29.98 -11.87
N SER A 241 10.97 -29.85 -10.86
CA SER A 241 10.04 -28.72 -10.72
C SER A 241 10.75 -27.38 -10.46
N MET A 242 12.04 -27.43 -10.12
CA MET A 242 12.93 -26.27 -9.98
C MET A 242 13.87 -26.14 -11.19
N SER A 243 13.57 -26.76 -12.33
CA SER A 243 14.34 -26.64 -13.57
C SER A 243 13.40 -26.06 -14.65
N PRO A 244 13.25 -24.72 -14.70
CA PRO A 244 12.11 -24.10 -15.38
C PRO A 244 12.11 -24.23 -16.90
N GLY A 245 13.25 -24.50 -17.54
CA GLY A 245 13.35 -24.51 -19.00
C GLY A 245 12.96 -23.14 -19.57
N SER A 246 11.93 -23.10 -20.41
CA SER A 246 11.33 -21.84 -20.91
C SER A 246 10.20 -21.29 -20.03
N GLY A 247 9.88 -21.97 -18.92
CA GLY A 247 8.85 -21.57 -17.98
C GLY A 247 9.26 -20.38 -17.09
N ALA A 248 8.26 -19.78 -16.47
CA ALA A 248 8.46 -18.70 -15.51
C ALA A 248 8.89 -19.24 -14.13
N PHE A 249 9.68 -18.47 -13.39
CA PHE A 249 10.03 -18.78 -12.01
C PHE A 249 10.43 -17.53 -11.24
N SER A 250 10.43 -17.63 -9.90
CA SER A 250 10.93 -16.58 -9.02
C SER A 250 11.69 -17.18 -7.85
N VAL A 251 12.66 -16.42 -7.35
CA VAL A 251 13.37 -16.73 -6.11
C VAL A 251 13.40 -15.50 -5.23
N VAL A 252 12.92 -15.66 -3.99
CA VAL A 252 12.95 -14.65 -2.93
C VAL A 252 14.01 -15.06 -1.92
N ALA A 253 14.83 -14.11 -1.45
CA ALA A 253 15.73 -14.32 -0.32
C ALA A 253 15.88 -13.01 0.48
N TRP A 254 16.05 -13.12 1.79
CA TRP A 254 16.52 -12.00 2.62
C TRP A 254 17.99 -12.17 2.93
N VAL A 255 18.76 -11.10 2.78
CA VAL A 255 20.20 -11.09 3.08
C VAL A 255 20.57 -9.96 4.01
N LYS A 256 21.57 -10.18 4.85
CA LYS A 256 22.26 -9.13 5.62
C LYS A 256 23.74 -9.25 5.35
N ASN A 257 24.30 -8.30 4.60
CA ASN A 257 25.69 -8.35 4.16
C ASN A 257 26.64 -8.03 5.31
N ASN A 258 27.81 -8.69 5.32
CA ASN A 258 28.94 -8.16 6.06
C ASN A 258 29.63 -7.06 5.24
N SER A 259 30.53 -6.29 5.88
CA SER A 259 31.38 -5.33 5.16
C SER A 259 32.21 -6.05 4.08
N GLY A 260 32.15 -5.56 2.84
CA GLY A 260 32.76 -6.24 1.68
C GLY A 260 32.09 -7.56 1.29
N GLY A 261 30.87 -7.82 1.80
CA GLY A 261 30.13 -9.06 1.61
C GLY A 261 29.87 -9.36 0.15
N SER A 262 30.56 -10.37 -0.39
CA SER A 262 30.38 -10.91 -1.74
C SER A 262 30.15 -12.42 -1.70
N GLY A 263 29.64 -12.99 -2.78
CA GLY A 263 29.44 -14.43 -2.98
C GLY A 263 28.00 -14.81 -3.32
N ILE A 264 27.76 -16.11 -3.40
CA ILE A 264 26.54 -16.70 -3.95
C ILE A 264 25.42 -16.71 -2.92
N VAL A 265 24.31 -16.03 -3.21
CA VAL A 265 23.14 -16.04 -2.33
C VAL A 265 22.38 -17.35 -2.52
N TRP A 266 22.12 -17.72 -3.77
CA TRP A 266 21.53 -19.01 -4.13
C TRP A 266 21.90 -19.41 -5.55
N ASN A 267 21.80 -20.70 -5.83
CA ASN A 267 22.00 -21.27 -7.16
C ASN A 267 21.21 -22.57 -7.34
N LYS A 268 21.02 -22.92 -8.60
CA LYS A 268 20.97 -24.30 -9.04
C LYS A 268 22.10 -24.44 -10.05
N GLU A 269 23.23 -24.95 -9.58
CA GLU A 269 24.50 -25.00 -10.33
C GLU A 269 24.30 -25.43 -11.79
N ASN A 270 24.99 -24.73 -12.69
CA ASN A 270 24.92 -24.85 -14.15
C ASN A 270 23.57 -24.49 -14.81
N GLN A 271 22.58 -24.01 -14.04
CA GLN A 271 21.26 -23.63 -14.56
C GLN A 271 20.98 -22.14 -14.34
N TYR A 272 20.99 -21.68 -13.09
CA TYR A 272 20.73 -20.28 -12.76
C TYR A 272 21.26 -19.91 -11.36
N GLU A 273 21.75 -18.69 -11.20
CA GLU A 273 22.45 -18.23 -10.00
C GLU A 273 22.17 -16.75 -9.71
N LEU A 274 22.22 -16.38 -8.43
CA LEU A 274 22.25 -15.00 -7.97
C LEU A 274 23.36 -14.82 -6.93
N ALA A 275 24.17 -13.79 -7.15
CA ALA A 275 25.28 -13.43 -6.29
C ALA A 275 25.20 -11.95 -5.90
N ILE A 276 25.94 -11.62 -4.84
CA ILE A 276 26.34 -10.25 -4.58
C ILE A 276 27.84 -10.15 -4.85
N GLN A 277 28.26 -9.27 -5.75
CA GLN A 277 29.66 -9.06 -6.10
C GLN A 277 29.96 -7.58 -6.11
N ASN A 278 31.03 -7.16 -5.46
CA ASN A 278 31.44 -5.75 -5.40
C ASN A 278 30.29 -4.81 -4.97
N ASN A 279 29.52 -5.21 -3.95
CA ASN A 279 28.34 -4.50 -3.46
C ASN A 279 27.20 -4.35 -4.47
N ARG A 280 27.11 -5.24 -5.46
CA ARG A 280 26.07 -5.23 -6.49
C ARG A 280 25.37 -6.58 -6.58
N ILE A 281 24.06 -6.57 -6.79
CA ILE A 281 23.29 -7.78 -7.09
C ILE A 281 23.55 -8.15 -8.56
N GLU A 282 23.93 -9.41 -8.79
CA GLU A 282 24.18 -9.96 -10.12
C GLU A 282 23.52 -11.32 -10.26
N TRP A 283 23.14 -11.68 -11.48
CA TRP A 283 22.52 -12.96 -11.78
C TRP A 283 23.07 -13.55 -13.08
N ALA A 284 22.96 -14.87 -13.23
CA ALA A 284 23.31 -15.59 -14.45
C ALA A 284 22.30 -16.71 -14.70
N ILE A 285 22.01 -16.99 -15.98
CA ILE A 285 21.17 -18.11 -16.41
C ILE A 285 21.82 -18.83 -17.59
N SER A 286 21.77 -20.16 -17.61
CA SER A 286 22.31 -20.98 -18.70
C SER A 286 21.27 -21.13 -19.79
N ASN A 287 21.29 -20.24 -20.79
CA ASN A 287 20.34 -20.25 -21.90
C ASN A 287 21.00 -19.82 -23.22
N VAL A 288 20.20 -19.51 -24.26
CA VAL A 288 20.73 -19.05 -25.56
C VAL A 288 21.22 -17.60 -25.49
N SER A 289 20.44 -16.71 -24.88
CA SER A 289 20.84 -15.33 -24.62
C SER A 289 20.26 -14.87 -23.27
N PRO A 290 21.10 -14.36 -22.34
CA PRO A 290 22.47 -13.90 -22.55
C PRO A 290 23.54 -15.01 -22.52
N GLY A 291 23.15 -16.28 -22.36
CA GLY A 291 24.10 -17.35 -22.06
C GLY A 291 24.64 -17.23 -20.64
N TRP A 292 25.62 -18.06 -20.29
CA TRP A 292 26.23 -18.09 -18.94
C TRP A 292 27.12 -16.87 -18.67
N THR A 293 26.49 -15.70 -18.55
CA THR A 293 27.12 -14.41 -18.33
C THR A 293 26.52 -13.75 -17.10
N TRP A 294 27.37 -13.15 -16.25
CA TRP A 294 26.91 -12.36 -15.12
C TRP A 294 26.32 -11.03 -15.57
N ILE A 295 25.05 -10.80 -15.22
CA ILE A 295 24.31 -9.58 -15.53
C ILE A 295 24.10 -8.77 -14.24
N PRO A 296 24.57 -7.51 -14.19
CA PRO A 296 24.36 -6.64 -13.03
C PRO A 296 22.93 -6.06 -12.99
N ALA A 297 22.23 -6.27 -11.88
CA ALA A 297 20.88 -5.74 -11.64
C ALA A 297 20.90 -4.31 -11.07
N SER A 298 21.51 -3.36 -11.79
CA SER A 298 21.78 -1.96 -11.39
C SER A 298 22.78 -1.79 -10.22
N SER A 299 22.97 -0.56 -9.71
CA SER A 299 23.96 -0.20 -8.66
C SER A 299 23.44 -0.38 -7.22
N TYR A 300 22.37 -1.14 -6.99
CA TYR A 300 21.82 -1.31 -5.64
C TYR A 300 22.82 -2.02 -4.72
N THR A 301 23.15 -1.39 -3.60
CA THR A 301 24.04 -1.92 -2.56
C THR A 301 23.23 -2.47 -1.39
N PRO A 302 23.24 -3.79 -1.15
CA PRO A 302 22.62 -4.36 0.04
C PRO A 302 23.22 -3.78 1.33
N SER A 303 22.35 -3.52 2.31
CA SER A 303 22.76 -2.92 3.58
C SER A 303 23.62 -3.89 4.43
N THR A 304 24.59 -3.33 5.15
CA THR A 304 25.36 -4.06 6.17
C THR A 304 24.71 -4.04 7.55
N THR A 305 23.76 -3.14 7.77
CA THR A 305 23.11 -2.94 9.08
C THR A 305 21.67 -3.45 9.11
N ALA A 306 21.01 -3.56 7.96
CA ALA A 306 19.62 -3.99 7.82
C ALA A 306 19.48 -5.18 6.86
N TRP A 307 18.43 -5.98 7.06
CA TRP A 307 18.04 -7.02 6.12
C TRP A 307 17.54 -6.40 4.82
N THR A 308 17.96 -6.97 3.69
CA THR A 308 17.53 -6.61 2.33
C THR A 308 16.77 -7.78 1.73
N GLN A 309 15.53 -7.56 1.27
CA GLN A 309 14.84 -8.53 0.44
C GLN A 309 15.37 -8.43 -0.98
N ILE A 310 15.75 -9.56 -1.57
CA ILE A 310 16.14 -9.67 -2.97
C ILE A 310 15.18 -10.64 -3.64
N VAL A 311 14.57 -10.21 -4.74
CA VAL A 311 13.70 -11.07 -5.55
C VAL A 311 14.15 -11.07 -7.00
N PHE A 312 14.40 -12.25 -7.54
CA PHE A 312 14.58 -12.49 -8.97
C PHE A 312 13.27 -13.05 -9.53
N THR A 313 12.79 -12.51 -10.64
CA THR A 313 11.66 -13.09 -11.38
C THR A 313 12.01 -13.22 -12.86
N SER A 314 11.65 -14.36 -13.45
CA SER A 314 11.75 -14.58 -14.90
C SER A 314 10.41 -15.04 -15.45
N THR A 315 9.98 -14.45 -16.56
CA THR A 315 8.81 -14.89 -17.33
C THR A 315 9.16 -15.96 -18.37
N GLY A 316 10.42 -16.37 -18.46
CA GLY A 316 10.99 -17.18 -19.56
C GLY A 316 11.49 -16.34 -20.75
N SER A 317 10.99 -15.12 -20.90
CA SER A 317 11.38 -14.16 -21.95
C SER A 317 11.95 -12.84 -21.40
N SER A 318 11.71 -12.55 -20.13
CA SER A 318 12.21 -11.35 -19.47
C SER A 318 12.55 -11.61 -18.01
N VAL A 319 13.55 -10.88 -17.49
CA VAL A 319 13.97 -10.92 -16.09
C VAL A 319 13.70 -9.56 -15.44
N ASN A 320 13.18 -9.60 -14.22
CA ASN A 320 13.10 -8.46 -13.32
C ASN A 320 13.83 -8.81 -12.01
N VAL A 321 14.48 -7.82 -11.40
CA VAL A 321 15.11 -7.95 -10.09
C VAL A 321 14.60 -6.85 -9.20
N TYR A 322 14.27 -7.20 -7.95
CA TYR A 322 13.73 -6.31 -6.95
C TYR A 322 14.63 -6.29 -5.72
N ALA A 323 14.78 -5.12 -5.12
CA ALA A 323 15.29 -4.96 -3.77
C ALA A 323 14.24 -4.25 -2.91
N ASN A 324 13.94 -4.80 -1.73
CA ASN A 324 13.01 -4.21 -0.76
C ASN A 324 11.65 -3.83 -1.38
N GLY A 325 11.06 -4.75 -2.16
CA GLY A 325 9.77 -4.52 -2.81
C GLY A 325 9.79 -3.66 -4.07
N VAL A 326 10.93 -3.07 -4.44
CA VAL A 326 11.07 -2.13 -5.57
C VAL A 326 11.93 -2.73 -6.67
N ALA A 327 11.50 -2.60 -7.93
CA ALA A 327 12.28 -3.07 -9.07
C ALA A 327 13.58 -2.25 -9.19
N ILE A 328 14.72 -2.94 -9.19
CA ILE A 328 16.05 -2.36 -9.46
C ILE A 328 16.53 -2.70 -10.89
N GLN A 329 15.88 -3.67 -11.54
CA GLN A 329 16.03 -3.98 -12.95
C GLN A 329 14.68 -4.44 -13.48
N SER A 330 14.27 -3.93 -14.64
CA SER A 330 12.98 -4.27 -15.24
C SER A 330 13.11 -4.73 -16.69
N ASN A 331 12.35 -5.77 -17.05
CA ASN A 331 12.16 -6.29 -18.40
C ASN A 331 13.46 -6.58 -19.17
N TYR A 332 14.50 -7.07 -18.49
CA TYR A 332 15.72 -7.48 -19.19
C TYR A 332 15.41 -8.68 -20.08
N SER A 333 15.59 -8.55 -21.40
CA SER A 333 15.19 -9.57 -22.36
C SER A 333 16.11 -10.80 -22.30
N VAL A 334 15.52 -11.99 -22.28
CA VAL A 334 16.23 -13.28 -22.31
C VAL A 334 15.57 -14.23 -23.33
N SER A 335 16.32 -15.20 -23.85
CA SER A 335 15.79 -16.19 -24.79
C SER A 335 16.48 -17.55 -24.70
N GLY A 336 15.77 -18.59 -25.15
CA GLY A 336 16.19 -19.98 -25.03
C GLY A 336 15.83 -20.60 -23.67
N ALA A 337 15.59 -21.91 -23.66
CA ALA A 337 15.32 -22.64 -22.44
C ALA A 337 16.53 -22.65 -21.51
N ILE A 338 16.28 -22.52 -20.21
CA ILE A 338 17.30 -22.75 -19.18
C ILE A 338 17.69 -24.23 -19.19
N VAL A 339 18.99 -24.50 -19.26
CA VAL A 339 19.54 -25.87 -19.26
C VAL A 339 19.22 -26.57 -17.93
N SER A 340 18.90 -27.86 -17.98
CA SER A 340 18.72 -28.70 -16.79
C SER A 340 20.00 -29.48 -16.48
N ASP A 341 20.28 -29.64 -15.20
CA ASP A 341 21.44 -30.39 -14.67
C ASP A 341 21.04 -31.14 -13.37
N VAL A 342 21.93 -31.98 -12.85
CA VAL A 342 21.71 -32.91 -11.74
C VAL A 342 21.81 -32.28 -10.35
N TYR A 343 22.27 -31.03 -10.25
CA TYR A 343 22.53 -30.38 -8.96
C TYR A 343 21.26 -29.97 -8.23
N GLY A 344 21.30 -30.08 -6.90
CA GLY A 344 20.28 -29.54 -6.00
C GLY A 344 20.25 -28.02 -6.00
N PHE A 345 19.20 -27.45 -5.41
CA PHE A 345 19.14 -26.01 -5.18
C PHE A 345 19.93 -25.67 -3.92
N MET A 346 20.89 -24.76 -4.02
CA MET A 346 21.79 -24.40 -2.92
C MET A 346 21.62 -22.94 -2.52
N VAL A 347 21.86 -22.66 -1.24
CA VAL A 347 21.83 -21.31 -0.67
C VAL A 347 23.12 -21.06 0.11
N GLY A 348 23.75 -19.92 -0.18
CA GLY A 348 24.99 -19.44 0.45
C GLY A 348 26.29 -19.82 -0.28
N GLN A 349 26.31 -20.90 -1.07
CA GLN A 349 27.55 -21.39 -1.69
C GLN A 349 27.27 -22.38 -2.84
N ARG A 350 28.31 -22.70 -3.62
CA ARG A 350 28.32 -23.59 -4.79
C ARG A 350 28.96 -24.96 -4.48
N GLY A 351 28.34 -25.80 -3.66
CA GLY A 351 28.76 -27.20 -3.44
C GLY A 351 30.27 -27.44 -3.18
N ASN A 352 30.86 -26.77 -2.20
CA ASN A 352 32.29 -26.78 -1.82
C ASN A 352 33.29 -26.06 -2.76
N LEU A 353 32.84 -25.39 -3.83
CA LEU A 353 33.67 -24.48 -4.65
C LEU A 353 33.99 -23.12 -3.98
N ASN A 354 34.77 -22.28 -4.66
CA ASN A 354 35.01 -20.89 -4.23
C ASN A 354 33.75 -20.01 -4.42
N GLN A 355 33.65 -18.87 -3.72
CA GLN A 355 32.53 -17.87 -3.74
C GLN A 355 31.37 -18.03 -2.73
N SER A 356 31.67 -18.53 -1.54
CA SER A 356 30.72 -18.48 -0.40
C SER A 356 30.28 -17.05 -0.10
N PHE A 357 28.99 -16.85 0.11
CA PHE A 357 28.47 -15.55 0.51
C PHE A 357 29.02 -15.12 1.87
N ASN A 358 29.42 -13.86 1.98
CA ASN A 358 29.88 -13.27 3.23
C ASN A 358 28.76 -12.43 3.86
N GLY A 359 27.86 -13.11 4.57
CA GLY A 359 26.74 -12.49 5.30
C GLY A 359 25.74 -13.52 5.84
N ALA A 360 24.60 -13.04 6.29
CA ALA A 360 23.48 -13.88 6.73
C ALA A 360 22.38 -13.98 5.66
N ILE A 361 21.71 -15.13 5.58
CA ILE A 361 20.59 -15.40 4.67
C ILE A 361 19.41 -15.96 5.47
N ALA A 362 18.20 -15.47 5.17
CA ALA A 362 16.95 -15.94 5.76
C ALA A 362 15.86 -16.03 4.70
N ASN A 363 14.80 -16.80 5.00
CA ASN A 363 13.53 -16.74 4.27
C ASN A 363 13.66 -16.91 2.74
N VAL A 364 14.26 -18.03 2.30
CA VAL A 364 14.46 -18.34 0.88
C VAL A 364 13.24 -19.08 0.32
N ALA A 365 12.61 -18.57 -0.73
CA ALA A 365 11.48 -19.21 -1.37
C ALA A 365 11.66 -19.31 -2.90
N TYR A 366 11.26 -20.44 -3.48
CA TYR A 366 11.22 -20.66 -4.93
C TYR A 366 9.77 -20.84 -5.40
N TYR A 367 9.43 -20.21 -6.52
CA TYR A 367 8.13 -20.27 -7.18
C TYR A 367 8.33 -20.74 -8.62
N ASN A 368 7.42 -21.56 -9.15
CA ASN A 368 7.34 -21.92 -10.57
C ASN A 368 6.50 -20.92 -11.38
N SER A 369 6.49 -19.67 -10.94
CA SER A 369 5.79 -18.55 -11.58
C SER A 369 6.61 -17.27 -11.41
N ALA A 370 6.40 -16.31 -12.30
CA ALA A 370 6.93 -14.96 -12.13
C ALA A 370 6.04 -14.21 -11.12
N LEU A 371 6.58 -13.86 -9.95
CA LEU A 371 5.87 -13.03 -8.99
C LEU A 371 5.63 -11.64 -9.57
N SER A 372 4.43 -11.11 -9.36
CA SER A 372 4.11 -9.73 -9.71
C SER A 372 4.85 -8.75 -8.78
N ALA A 373 5.10 -7.53 -9.25
CA ALA A 373 5.65 -6.47 -8.39
C ALA A 373 4.80 -6.25 -7.12
N ALA A 374 3.48 -6.42 -7.21
CA ALA A 374 2.56 -6.32 -6.08
C ALA A 374 2.77 -7.42 -5.04
N THR A 375 2.95 -8.66 -5.49
CA THR A 375 3.26 -9.78 -4.59
C THR A 375 4.61 -9.57 -3.91
N VAL A 376 5.62 -9.12 -4.67
CA VAL A 376 6.97 -8.84 -4.12
C VAL A 376 6.92 -7.74 -3.05
N LEU A 377 6.25 -6.62 -3.33
CA LEU A 377 6.10 -5.53 -2.37
C LEU A 377 5.30 -5.94 -1.13
N SER A 378 4.20 -6.70 -1.31
CA SER A 378 3.42 -7.24 -0.19
C SER A 378 4.25 -8.14 0.72
N GLN A 379 5.09 -9.00 0.14
CA GLN A 379 5.99 -9.86 0.91
C GLN A 379 7.06 -9.03 1.63
N TYR A 380 7.65 -8.02 0.97
CA TYR A 380 8.60 -7.12 1.63
C TYR A 380 7.98 -6.46 2.87
N GLN A 381 6.81 -5.84 2.71
CA GLN A 381 6.10 -5.16 3.78
C GLN A 381 5.68 -6.11 4.89
N ALA A 382 5.23 -7.33 4.57
CA ALA A 382 4.96 -8.36 5.57
C ALA A 382 6.18 -8.63 6.46
N GLY A 383 7.40 -8.44 5.95
CA GLY A 383 8.64 -8.67 6.69
C GLY A 383 9.28 -7.42 7.29
N SER A 384 9.11 -6.24 6.68
CA SER A 384 9.72 -4.99 7.14
C SER A 384 8.80 -4.16 8.03
N THR A 385 7.49 -4.21 7.76
CA THR A 385 6.47 -3.46 8.49
C THR A 385 5.43 -4.35 9.15
N GLY A 386 5.34 -5.65 8.79
CA GLY A 386 4.43 -6.67 9.30
C GLY A 386 3.14 -6.84 8.48
N ALA A 387 2.59 -8.06 8.43
CA ALA A 387 1.35 -8.36 7.70
C ALA A 387 0.12 -8.11 8.58
N GLY A 388 -0.55 -6.95 8.39
CA GLY A 388 -1.79 -6.62 9.09
C GLY A 388 -3.03 -7.20 8.40
N SER A 389 -4.11 -7.43 9.16
CA SER A 389 -5.44 -7.71 8.61
C SER A 389 -5.86 -6.62 7.63
N VAL A 390 -6.53 -6.98 6.54
CA VAL A 390 -7.09 -6.01 5.58
C VAL A 390 -8.24 -5.28 6.25
N ILE A 391 -8.10 -3.96 6.42
CA ILE A 391 -9.08 -3.08 7.05
C ILE A 391 -9.54 -2.10 5.99
N ASN A 392 -10.80 -2.22 5.56
CA ASN A 392 -11.38 -1.33 4.56
C ASN A 392 -12.10 -0.16 5.23
N LEU A 393 -12.13 0.98 4.55
CA LEU A 393 -12.93 2.15 4.94
C LEU A 393 -13.82 2.56 3.77
N SER A 394 -15.12 2.59 4.00
CA SER A 394 -16.10 3.08 3.02
C SER A 394 -16.94 4.20 3.64
N ILE A 395 -16.96 5.36 3.01
CA ILE A 395 -17.68 6.54 3.49
C ILE A 395 -18.63 7.04 2.42
N THR A 396 -19.91 7.13 2.78
CA THR A 396 -20.97 7.73 1.96
C THR A 396 -21.61 8.87 2.74
N GLY A 397 -21.75 10.02 2.08
CA GLY A 397 -22.41 11.22 2.62
C GLY A 397 -22.62 12.23 1.50
N GLY A 398 -23.38 13.30 1.76
CA GLY A 398 -23.52 14.43 0.83
C GLY A 398 -22.16 15.09 0.58
N VAL A 399 -21.57 15.62 1.65
CA VAL A 399 -20.18 16.09 1.69
C VAL A 399 -19.42 15.36 2.80
N ILE A 400 -18.20 14.93 2.49
CA ILE A 400 -17.24 14.34 3.42
C ILE A 400 -16.19 15.40 3.72
N ASN A 401 -16.26 15.98 4.91
CA ASN A 401 -15.35 17.02 5.36
C ASN A 401 -14.22 16.39 6.16
N THR A 402 -12.98 16.56 5.70
CA THR A 402 -11.79 16.05 6.40
C THR A 402 -10.97 17.22 6.91
N SER A 403 -10.93 17.41 8.24
CA SER A 403 -9.95 18.29 8.89
C SER A 403 -8.84 17.51 9.60
N GLY A 404 -9.03 16.20 9.81
CA GLY A 404 -7.95 15.29 10.16
C GLY A 404 -6.91 15.18 9.05
N ALA A 405 -5.62 15.13 9.43
CA ALA A 405 -4.52 15.23 8.48
C ALA A 405 -4.19 13.90 7.78
N THR A 406 -4.55 12.76 8.38
CA THR A 406 -4.16 11.42 7.88
C THR A 406 -5.28 10.40 7.97
N ILE A 407 -5.51 9.68 6.86
CA ILE A 407 -6.39 8.52 6.78
C ILE A 407 -5.58 7.34 6.27
N THR A 408 -5.32 6.38 7.16
CA THR A 408 -4.49 5.20 6.89
C THR A 408 -5.30 3.94 7.12
N THR A 409 -5.26 3.05 6.14
CA THR A 409 -5.86 1.71 6.21
C THR A 409 -4.89 0.68 5.63
N SER A 410 -5.05 -0.59 5.98
CA SER A 410 -4.37 -1.68 5.25
C SER A 410 -5.15 -2.11 4.01
N GLY A 411 -6.48 -1.94 4.01
CA GLY A 411 -7.37 -2.23 2.89
C GLY A 411 -7.76 -0.99 2.07
N SER A 412 -8.78 -1.15 1.24
CA SER A 412 -9.24 -0.10 0.31
C SER A 412 -9.95 1.04 1.03
N GLN A 413 -9.87 2.23 0.43
CA GLN A 413 -10.60 3.42 0.86
C GLN A 413 -11.54 3.88 -0.26
N THR A 414 -12.82 4.04 0.07
CA THR A 414 -13.84 4.51 -0.87
C THR A 414 -14.60 5.69 -0.28
N TYR A 415 -14.67 6.78 -1.04
CA TYR A 415 -15.38 8.01 -0.69
C TYR A 415 -16.44 8.30 -1.75
N THR A 416 -17.71 8.02 -1.44
CA THR A 416 -18.83 8.17 -2.40
C THR A 416 -19.33 9.61 -2.50
N GLY A 417 -19.21 10.39 -1.43
CA GLY A 417 -19.58 11.80 -1.38
C GLY A 417 -18.51 12.74 -1.92
N ALA A 418 -18.86 14.02 -2.13
CA ALA A 418 -17.87 15.06 -2.43
C ALA A 418 -16.93 15.22 -1.23
N VAL A 419 -15.61 15.25 -1.45
CA VAL A 419 -14.62 15.38 -0.37
C VAL A 419 -14.09 16.81 -0.33
N ASN A 420 -14.11 17.42 0.86
CA ASN A 420 -13.58 18.75 1.12
C ASN A 420 -12.44 18.69 2.14
N LEU A 421 -11.25 19.14 1.74
CA LEU A 421 -10.05 19.16 2.57
C LEU A 421 -9.97 20.49 3.34
N ALA A 422 -10.21 20.45 4.66
CA ALA A 422 -10.03 21.61 5.54
C ALA A 422 -8.58 21.75 6.05
N ALA A 423 -7.81 20.66 6.02
CA ALA A 423 -6.38 20.62 6.29
C ALA A 423 -5.64 19.93 5.12
N ASN A 424 -4.31 19.96 5.14
CA ASN A 424 -3.53 19.10 4.24
C ASN A 424 -3.84 17.64 4.60
N ALA A 425 -4.13 16.82 3.59
CA ALA A 425 -4.63 15.47 3.81
C ALA A 425 -3.72 14.42 3.16
N THR A 426 -3.51 13.32 3.89
CA THR A 426 -2.80 12.14 3.43
C THR A 426 -3.71 10.92 3.49
N PHE A 427 -3.87 10.22 2.37
CA PHE A 427 -4.63 8.97 2.25
C PHE A 427 -3.66 7.84 1.94
N THR A 428 -3.54 6.86 2.83
CA THR A 428 -2.58 5.76 2.68
C THR A 428 -3.26 4.41 2.80
N THR A 429 -3.00 3.52 1.84
CA THR A 429 -3.37 2.11 1.92
C THR A 429 -2.13 1.22 1.88
N THR A 430 -2.28 -0.04 2.31
CA THR A 430 -1.31 -1.09 2.02
C THR A 430 -1.73 -1.79 0.74
N ASN A 431 -1.26 -1.28 -0.40
CA ASN A 431 -1.45 -1.92 -1.73
C ASN A 431 -2.91 -2.08 -2.16
N SER A 432 -3.80 -1.20 -1.68
CA SER A 432 -5.23 -1.28 -1.93
C SER A 432 -5.74 0.00 -2.58
N ASN A 433 -6.93 -0.06 -3.19
CA ASN A 433 -7.43 1.04 -3.98
C ASN A 433 -7.82 2.24 -3.10
N VAL A 434 -7.62 3.44 -3.63
CA VAL A 434 -8.21 4.68 -3.11
C VAL A 434 -9.14 5.25 -4.18
N VAL A 435 -10.42 5.40 -3.85
CA VAL A 435 -11.44 5.87 -4.79
C VAL A 435 -12.17 7.10 -4.24
N PHE A 436 -12.06 8.21 -4.96
CA PHE A 436 -12.89 9.40 -4.79
C PHE A 436 -13.96 9.39 -5.88
N ALA A 437 -15.19 8.97 -5.53
CA ALA A 437 -16.26 8.77 -6.51
C ALA A 437 -16.91 10.09 -6.98
N SER A 438 -16.68 11.18 -6.26
CA SER A 438 -17.21 12.52 -6.56
C SER A 438 -16.07 13.55 -6.59
N SER A 439 -16.40 14.84 -6.54
CA SER A 439 -15.40 15.92 -6.54
C SER A 439 -14.53 15.90 -5.29
N LEU A 440 -13.26 16.30 -5.43
CA LEU A 440 -12.32 16.47 -4.32
C LEU A 440 -11.78 17.91 -4.36
N ASN A 441 -12.08 18.73 -3.35
CA ASN A 441 -11.74 20.15 -3.34
C ASN A 441 -11.06 20.57 -2.05
N SER A 442 -10.43 21.74 -2.06
CA SER A 442 -10.08 22.41 -0.82
C SER A 442 -11.35 23.03 -0.19
N ALA A 443 -11.46 23.01 1.14
CA ALA A 443 -12.62 23.55 1.84
C ALA A 443 -12.59 25.08 2.01
N ALA A 444 -11.42 25.72 1.81
CA ALA A 444 -11.22 27.15 2.04
C ALA A 444 -10.45 27.79 0.88
N THR A 445 -10.41 29.12 0.84
CA THR A 445 -9.70 29.89 -0.20
C THR A 445 -8.20 29.60 -0.25
N THR A 446 -7.61 29.13 0.85
CA THR A 446 -6.23 28.65 0.89
C THR A 446 -6.18 27.19 0.44
N THR A 447 -5.50 26.94 -0.66
CA THR A 447 -5.30 25.61 -1.24
C THR A 447 -4.74 24.62 -0.21
N LYS A 448 -5.23 23.38 -0.21
CA LYS A 448 -4.75 22.30 0.67
C LYS A 448 -4.04 21.21 -0.12
N ASN A 449 -2.92 20.74 0.41
CA ASN A 449 -2.14 19.68 -0.21
C ASN A 449 -2.85 18.33 -0.07
N LEU A 450 -2.66 17.48 -1.07
CA LEU A 450 -3.16 16.13 -1.12
C LEU A 450 -2.00 15.16 -1.34
N THR A 451 -1.86 14.20 -0.44
CA THR A 451 -0.98 13.05 -0.64
C THR A 451 -1.83 11.79 -0.70
N VAL A 452 -1.64 10.94 -1.71
CA VAL A 452 -2.28 9.62 -1.80
C VAL A 452 -1.22 8.56 -2.08
N SER A 453 -1.10 7.57 -1.19
CA SER A 453 -0.18 6.45 -1.34
C SER A 453 -0.97 5.14 -1.33
N ALA A 454 -1.17 4.56 -2.51
CA ALA A 454 -1.91 3.32 -2.69
C ALA A 454 -1.01 2.09 -2.88
N GLY A 455 0.32 2.26 -2.88
CA GLY A 455 1.28 1.17 -3.14
C GLY A 455 1.07 0.57 -4.54
N THR A 456 0.57 -0.66 -4.62
CA THR A 456 0.17 -1.28 -5.90
C THR A 456 -1.32 -1.15 -6.23
N GLY A 457 -2.12 -0.60 -5.32
CA GLY A 457 -3.52 -0.29 -5.55
C GLY A 457 -3.69 0.88 -6.50
N ASN A 458 -4.86 0.95 -7.13
CA ASN A 458 -5.23 2.05 -8.01
C ASN A 458 -5.62 3.29 -7.20
N ILE A 459 -5.40 4.47 -7.80
CA ILE A 459 -5.95 5.74 -7.32
C ILE A 459 -6.94 6.21 -8.38
N THR A 460 -8.20 6.40 -8.00
CA THR A 460 -9.26 6.82 -8.94
C THR A 460 -9.93 8.09 -8.45
N PHE A 461 -9.86 9.14 -9.27
CA PHE A 461 -10.64 10.36 -9.14
C PHE A 461 -11.73 10.36 -10.21
N THR A 462 -12.98 10.11 -9.80
CA THR A 462 -14.12 10.07 -10.72
C THR A 462 -14.64 11.48 -11.03
N GLY A 463 -14.73 12.35 -10.00
CA GLY A 463 -15.15 13.75 -10.16
C GLY A 463 -14.00 14.71 -10.40
N ALA A 464 -14.33 15.99 -10.56
CA ALA A 464 -13.34 17.06 -10.69
C ALA A 464 -12.48 17.19 -9.43
N VAL A 465 -11.17 17.36 -9.61
CA VAL A 465 -10.21 17.60 -8.54
C VAL A 465 -9.87 19.08 -8.52
N GLY A 466 -10.19 19.77 -7.43
CA GLY A 466 -10.03 21.21 -7.30
C GLY A 466 -10.99 22.04 -8.16
N GLY A 467 -12.10 21.46 -8.61
CA GLY A 467 -13.04 22.10 -9.54
C GLY A 467 -13.74 23.34 -8.96
N SER A 468 -14.24 23.26 -7.73
CA SER A 468 -14.82 24.44 -7.05
C SER A 468 -13.78 25.29 -6.35
N GLN A 469 -12.76 24.65 -5.78
CA GLN A 469 -11.64 25.30 -5.11
C GLN A 469 -10.38 24.45 -5.28
N GLY A 470 -9.39 25.02 -5.98
CA GLY A 470 -8.15 24.36 -6.36
C GLY A 470 -7.41 23.72 -5.18
N LEU A 471 -6.73 22.60 -5.43
CA LEU A 471 -5.84 21.98 -4.46
C LEU A 471 -4.46 22.65 -4.45
N GLY A 472 -3.70 22.35 -3.39
CA GLY A 472 -2.30 22.71 -3.27
C GLY A 472 -1.44 21.77 -4.11
N ASN A 473 -0.35 21.29 -3.53
CA ASN A 473 0.47 20.26 -4.15
C ASN A 473 -0.26 18.91 -4.07
N ILE A 474 -0.36 18.21 -5.20
CA ILE A 474 -0.84 16.84 -5.27
C ILE A 474 0.36 15.91 -5.43
N SER A 475 0.52 14.95 -4.52
CA SER A 475 1.55 13.91 -4.55
C SER A 475 0.92 12.53 -4.50
N LEU A 476 1.10 11.75 -5.56
CA LEU A 476 0.49 10.44 -5.73
C LEU A 476 1.57 9.37 -5.81
N THR A 477 1.32 8.23 -5.18
CA THR A 477 2.19 7.06 -5.24
C THR A 477 1.33 5.83 -5.50
N SER A 478 1.31 5.38 -6.75
CA SER A 478 0.67 4.12 -7.16
C SER A 478 1.45 3.49 -8.30
N THR A 479 1.83 2.23 -8.12
CA THR A 479 2.39 1.37 -9.18
C THR A 479 1.29 0.65 -9.98
N GLY A 480 0.02 0.83 -9.58
CA GLY A 480 -1.16 0.50 -10.37
C GLY A 480 -1.56 1.66 -11.29
N ASN A 481 -2.86 1.80 -11.53
CA ASN A 481 -3.40 2.90 -12.33
C ASN A 481 -3.77 4.08 -11.44
N THR A 482 -3.30 5.27 -11.80
CA THR A 482 -3.84 6.54 -11.30
C THR A 482 -4.72 7.16 -12.36
N THR A 483 -6.01 7.33 -12.10
CA THR A 483 -6.99 7.74 -13.11
C THR A 483 -7.66 9.06 -12.73
N PHE A 484 -7.56 10.05 -13.60
CA PHE A 484 -8.33 11.29 -13.53
C PHE A 484 -9.43 11.27 -14.58
N ASN A 485 -10.68 11.06 -14.17
CA ASN A 485 -11.84 11.02 -15.07
C ASN A 485 -12.46 12.39 -15.35
N ASN A 486 -11.94 13.46 -14.73
CA ASN A 486 -12.43 14.82 -14.90
C ASN A 486 -11.27 15.83 -14.72
N SER A 487 -11.54 17.11 -14.90
CA SER A 487 -10.54 18.18 -14.82
C SER A 487 -9.85 18.26 -13.46
N VAL A 488 -8.56 18.58 -13.47
CA VAL A 488 -7.75 18.82 -12.28
C VAL A 488 -7.29 20.29 -12.24
N ALA A 489 -7.47 20.94 -11.09
CA ALA A 489 -6.90 22.25 -10.77
C ALA A 489 -6.13 22.19 -9.44
N ALA A 490 -4.83 22.47 -9.50
CA ALA A 490 -3.91 22.33 -8.37
C ALA A 490 -2.78 23.36 -8.43
N THR A 491 -1.90 23.36 -7.43
CA THR A 491 -0.64 24.12 -7.47
C THR A 491 0.44 23.35 -8.22
N SER A 492 0.60 22.05 -7.94
CA SER A 492 1.51 21.15 -8.63
C SER A 492 0.97 19.72 -8.63
N LEU A 493 1.50 18.87 -9.49
CA LEU A 493 1.17 17.44 -9.53
C LEU A 493 2.45 16.62 -9.67
N ILE A 494 2.62 15.61 -8.82
CA ILE A 494 3.61 14.57 -9.00
C ILE A 494 2.97 13.19 -8.85
N GLN A 495 3.16 12.34 -9.86
CA GLN A 495 3.07 10.90 -9.73
C GLN A 495 4.48 10.36 -9.45
N ASN A 496 4.70 9.84 -8.24
CA ASN A 496 6.02 9.44 -7.76
C ASN A 496 6.48 8.09 -8.32
N ALA A 497 5.55 7.16 -8.54
CA ALA A 497 5.87 5.80 -8.97
C ALA A 497 6.47 5.78 -10.38
N ILE A 498 7.50 4.95 -10.58
CA ILE A 498 8.16 4.76 -11.88
C ILE A 498 7.50 3.67 -12.74
N THR A 499 6.63 2.86 -12.14
CA THR A 499 5.82 1.84 -12.79
C THR A 499 4.32 2.16 -12.64
N GLY A 500 3.47 1.42 -13.35
CA GLY A 500 2.05 1.71 -13.43
C GLY A 500 1.71 2.66 -14.55
N THR A 501 0.51 3.25 -14.50
CA THR A 501 0.03 4.18 -15.53
C THR A 501 -0.78 5.31 -14.92
N THR A 502 -0.55 6.54 -15.37
CA THR A 502 -1.41 7.69 -15.08
C THR A 502 -2.33 7.95 -16.28
N ALA A 503 -3.62 7.69 -16.13
CA ALA A 503 -4.64 7.93 -17.15
C ALA A 503 -5.28 9.31 -16.97
N ILE A 504 -5.18 10.16 -18.00
CA ILE A 504 -5.80 11.48 -18.07
C ILE A 504 -7.03 11.39 -18.98
N ASN A 505 -8.16 11.00 -18.40
CA ASN A 505 -9.43 10.85 -19.11
C ASN A 505 -10.27 12.13 -19.06
N GLY A 506 -10.01 13.02 -18.08
CA GLY A 506 -10.72 14.28 -17.89
C GLY A 506 -10.33 15.41 -18.82
N GLY A 507 -9.34 15.21 -19.70
CA GLY A 507 -8.94 16.16 -20.75
C GLY A 507 -8.23 17.43 -20.28
N SER A 508 -8.12 17.70 -18.97
CA SER A 508 -7.40 18.89 -18.49
C SER A 508 -6.75 18.71 -17.13
N ILE A 509 -5.48 19.11 -17.02
CA ILE A 509 -4.77 19.30 -15.74
C ILE A 509 -4.10 20.68 -15.75
N ASN A 510 -4.54 21.56 -14.85
CA ASN A 510 -4.02 22.91 -14.69
C ASN A 510 -3.32 23.06 -13.33
N THR A 511 -2.01 23.23 -13.36
CA THR A 511 -1.17 23.48 -12.17
C THR A 511 -0.68 24.93 -12.17
N ALA A 512 -1.57 25.89 -11.89
CA ALA A 512 -1.43 27.34 -12.12
C ALA A 512 -0.14 28.00 -11.56
N GLY A 513 1.00 27.76 -12.23
CA GLY A 513 2.33 28.23 -11.84
C GLY A 513 3.27 27.16 -11.26
N GLY A 514 2.82 25.90 -11.12
CA GLY A 514 3.66 24.78 -10.71
C GLY A 514 3.86 23.72 -11.79
N ALA A 515 4.76 22.78 -11.49
CA ALA A 515 5.14 21.71 -12.40
C ALA A 515 4.18 20.52 -12.35
N GLN A 516 4.17 19.76 -13.44
CA GLN A 516 3.55 18.43 -13.54
C GLN A 516 4.63 17.41 -13.81
N THR A 517 4.75 16.39 -12.97
CA THR A 517 5.75 15.32 -13.14
C THR A 517 5.06 13.96 -13.12
N TYR A 518 5.23 13.21 -14.19
CA TYR A 518 4.73 11.84 -14.34
C TYR A 518 5.91 10.89 -14.42
N ASN A 519 6.21 10.18 -13.33
CA ASN A 519 7.33 9.25 -13.29
C ASN A 519 7.04 7.90 -13.97
N ASN A 520 5.77 7.57 -14.18
CA ASN A 520 5.32 6.37 -14.89
C ASN A 520 4.72 6.72 -16.27
N ASN A 521 4.25 5.69 -16.96
CA ASN A 521 3.59 5.85 -18.25
C ASN A 521 2.31 6.69 -18.13
N VAL A 522 2.00 7.48 -19.16
CA VAL A 522 0.78 8.28 -19.26
C VAL A 522 -0.08 7.80 -20.41
N THR A 523 -1.37 7.61 -20.16
CA THR A 523 -2.37 7.38 -21.20
C THR A 523 -3.36 8.54 -21.28
N LEU A 524 -3.68 8.96 -22.49
CA LEU A 524 -4.70 9.98 -22.73
C LEU A 524 -6.03 9.28 -23.03
N GLY A 525 -7.08 9.66 -22.31
CA GLY A 525 -8.46 9.18 -22.53
C GLY A 525 -9.37 10.22 -23.19
N ALA A 526 -8.86 11.44 -23.39
CA ALA A 526 -9.52 12.54 -24.10
C ALA A 526 -8.45 13.46 -24.71
N ASP A 527 -8.83 14.33 -25.65
CA ASP A 527 -7.95 15.42 -26.08
C ASP A 527 -7.56 16.24 -24.83
N THR A 528 -6.27 16.33 -24.57
CA THR A 528 -5.72 16.72 -23.27
C THR A 528 -5.01 18.06 -23.33
N ALA A 529 -5.40 18.99 -22.45
CA ALA A 529 -4.71 20.26 -22.22
C ALA A 529 -4.01 20.25 -20.85
N LEU A 530 -2.69 20.46 -20.86
CA LEU A 530 -1.88 20.61 -19.65
C LEU A 530 -1.42 22.07 -19.54
N THR A 531 -1.66 22.70 -18.39
CA THR A 531 -1.12 24.02 -18.08
C THR A 531 -0.17 23.89 -16.90
N ALA A 532 1.12 24.17 -17.12
CA ALA A 532 2.18 23.99 -16.12
C ALA A 532 3.36 24.94 -16.42
N THR A 533 4.27 25.14 -15.47
CA THR A 533 5.58 25.72 -15.80
C THR A 533 6.38 24.76 -16.68
N THR A 534 6.40 23.49 -16.29
CA THR A 534 6.95 22.37 -17.05
C THR A 534 6.08 21.12 -16.84
N ALA A 535 5.72 20.44 -17.93
CA ALA A 535 5.18 19.10 -17.90
C ALA A 535 6.29 18.09 -18.23
N THR A 536 6.64 17.24 -17.27
CA THR A 536 7.69 16.23 -17.36
C THR A 536 7.09 14.84 -17.43
N PHE A 537 7.38 14.12 -18.50
CA PHE A 537 7.01 12.72 -18.71
C PHE A 537 8.26 11.86 -18.71
N ASN A 538 8.47 11.07 -17.66
CA ASN A 538 9.64 10.20 -17.53
C ASN A 538 9.38 8.77 -18.03
N GLY A 539 8.20 8.51 -18.62
CA GLY A 539 7.85 7.25 -19.27
C GLY A 539 7.19 7.51 -20.63
N THR A 540 6.45 6.53 -21.12
CA THR A 540 5.72 6.66 -22.40
C THR A 540 4.49 7.57 -22.27
N VAL A 541 4.12 8.25 -23.36
CA VAL A 541 2.83 8.97 -23.48
C VAL A 541 2.08 8.39 -24.68
N ALA A 542 0.86 7.87 -24.46
CA ALA A 542 0.09 7.23 -25.53
C ALA A 542 -1.41 7.56 -25.48
N GLY A 543 -2.05 7.62 -26.64
CA GLY A 543 -3.52 7.73 -26.71
C GLY A 543 -4.00 8.08 -28.11
N ALA A 544 -5.28 7.83 -28.37
CA ALA A 544 -5.94 8.23 -29.61
C ALA A 544 -6.42 9.70 -29.58
N TYR A 545 -5.62 10.58 -28.99
CA TYR A 545 -6.01 11.94 -28.59
C TYR A 545 -4.86 12.94 -28.74
N SER A 546 -5.21 14.21 -28.86
CA SER A 546 -4.26 15.31 -28.94
C SER A 546 -3.71 15.67 -27.56
N LEU A 547 -2.49 16.21 -27.53
CA LEU A 547 -1.86 16.74 -26.33
C LEU A 547 -1.42 18.19 -26.57
N ALA A 548 -1.96 19.11 -25.78
CA ALA A 548 -1.60 20.52 -25.78
C ALA A 548 -0.95 20.89 -24.44
N ILE A 549 0.26 21.45 -24.48
CA ILE A 549 1.02 21.87 -23.31
C ILE A 549 1.20 23.40 -23.34
N THR A 550 0.49 24.07 -22.44
CA THR A 550 0.69 25.48 -22.11
C THR A 550 1.79 25.57 -21.05
N GLY A 551 3.03 25.80 -21.48
CA GLY A 551 4.24 25.64 -20.67
C GLY A 551 5.38 24.93 -21.39
N ASN A 552 6.43 24.59 -20.65
CA ASN A 552 7.54 23.78 -21.15
C ASN A 552 7.19 22.29 -21.12
N ALA A 553 7.90 21.49 -21.90
CA ALA A 553 7.76 20.03 -21.91
C ALA A 553 9.11 19.32 -21.78
N VAL A 554 9.13 18.22 -21.04
CA VAL A 554 10.23 17.25 -21.02
C VAL A 554 9.65 15.88 -21.34
N PHE A 555 10.14 15.24 -22.39
CA PHE A 555 9.73 13.90 -22.80
C PHE A 555 10.89 12.91 -22.63
N GLY A 556 10.66 11.87 -21.84
CA GLY A 556 11.57 10.76 -21.58
C GLY A 556 12.69 11.07 -20.59
N ASN A 557 13.18 10.00 -19.95
CA ASN A 557 14.44 9.94 -19.23
C ASN A 557 15.32 8.73 -19.66
N ALA A 558 14.81 7.88 -20.55
CA ALA A 558 15.50 6.75 -21.14
C ALA A 558 15.11 6.56 -22.61
N THR A 559 15.96 5.87 -23.39
CA THR A 559 15.72 5.61 -24.82
C THR A 559 14.57 4.63 -25.08
N SER A 560 14.01 3.99 -24.05
CA SER A 560 12.79 3.17 -24.14
C SER A 560 11.52 4.00 -24.24
N ASP A 561 11.57 5.28 -23.89
CA ASP A 561 10.40 6.15 -23.81
C ASP A 561 9.97 6.62 -25.20
N THR A 562 8.66 6.77 -25.39
CA THR A 562 8.02 7.18 -26.65
C THR A 562 6.84 8.13 -26.38
N VAL A 563 6.52 8.98 -27.36
CA VAL A 563 5.22 9.67 -27.44
C VAL A 563 4.49 9.18 -28.69
N THR A 564 3.29 8.61 -28.53
CA THR A 564 2.51 8.04 -29.64
C THR A 564 1.05 8.49 -29.58
N LEU A 565 0.68 9.44 -30.44
CA LEU A 565 -0.68 9.99 -30.55
C LEU A 565 -1.35 9.49 -31.83
N THR A 566 -2.17 8.45 -31.70
CA THR A 566 -2.83 7.75 -32.82
C THR A 566 -4.22 8.32 -33.13
N GLY A 567 -4.87 7.84 -34.19
CA GLY A 567 -6.19 8.32 -34.61
C GLY A 567 -6.11 9.26 -35.82
N SER A 568 -7.13 10.09 -36.02
CA SER A 568 -7.15 11.05 -37.13
C SER A 568 -6.78 12.44 -36.61
N SER A 569 -5.72 13.03 -37.18
CA SER A 569 -5.29 14.41 -36.91
C SER A 569 -5.05 14.71 -35.43
N LYS A 570 -4.41 13.78 -34.70
CA LYS A 570 -4.07 14.00 -33.29
C LYS A 570 -2.76 14.74 -33.16
N ASN A 571 -2.86 15.96 -32.63
CA ASN A 571 -1.79 16.95 -32.60
C ASN A 571 -1.01 16.88 -31.29
N LEU A 572 0.28 17.20 -31.36
CA LEU A 572 1.09 17.56 -30.21
C LEU A 572 1.41 19.05 -30.33
N SER A 573 1.15 19.85 -29.28
CA SER A 573 1.53 21.27 -29.24
C SER A 573 2.18 21.66 -27.92
N ILE A 574 3.29 22.39 -28.01
CA ILE A 574 4.03 22.94 -26.87
C ILE A 574 4.23 24.44 -27.12
N SER A 575 3.79 25.25 -26.17
CA SER A 575 3.93 26.72 -26.24
C SER A 575 5.29 27.22 -25.72
N GLY A 576 5.90 26.53 -24.76
CA GLY A 576 7.23 26.82 -24.22
C GLY A 576 8.36 26.02 -24.89
N THR A 577 9.46 25.83 -24.16
CA THR A 577 10.60 25.01 -24.61
C THR A 577 10.30 23.52 -24.49
N ALA A 578 10.90 22.69 -25.35
CA ALA A 578 10.80 21.24 -25.27
C ALA A 578 12.18 20.58 -25.15
N ALA A 579 12.37 19.72 -24.15
CA ALA A 579 13.49 18.78 -24.08
C ALA A 579 13.00 17.38 -24.43
N ILE A 580 13.63 16.74 -25.42
CA ILE A 580 13.20 15.44 -25.95
C ILE A 580 14.34 14.44 -25.77
N ASN A 581 14.13 13.49 -24.86
CA ASN A 581 15.06 12.40 -24.52
C ASN A 581 14.48 11.01 -24.89
N THR A 582 13.37 10.97 -25.63
CA THR A 582 12.70 9.75 -26.12
C THR A 582 13.32 9.25 -27.44
N ASN A 583 13.08 7.99 -27.81
CA ASN A 583 13.49 7.47 -29.12
C ASN A 583 12.62 8.01 -30.29
N ALA A 584 11.34 8.32 -30.03
CA ALA A 584 10.40 8.69 -31.06
C ALA A 584 9.22 9.50 -30.50
N ILE A 585 8.77 10.47 -31.30
CA ILE A 585 7.49 11.16 -31.16
C ILE A 585 6.71 10.97 -32.46
N THR A 586 5.62 10.22 -32.38
CA THR A 586 4.74 9.91 -33.51
C THR A 586 3.36 10.52 -33.28
N THR A 587 2.90 11.34 -34.22
CA THR A 587 1.57 11.95 -34.21
C THR A 587 0.89 11.75 -35.55
N THR A 588 -0.44 11.62 -35.52
CA THR A 588 -1.26 11.52 -36.74
C THR A 588 -1.70 12.89 -37.27
N GLY A 589 -1.52 13.95 -36.47
CA GLY A 589 -1.62 15.35 -36.89
C GLY A 589 -0.29 16.09 -36.72
N THR A 590 -0.37 17.41 -36.58
CA THR A 590 0.79 18.31 -36.53
C THR A 590 1.55 18.18 -35.21
N GLN A 591 2.88 18.38 -35.26
CA GLN A 591 3.72 18.62 -34.09
C GLN A 591 4.14 20.10 -34.09
N LEU A 592 3.61 20.89 -33.14
CA LEU A 592 3.91 22.31 -33.02
C LEU A 592 4.78 22.58 -31.80
N TYR A 593 6.00 23.07 -32.04
CA TYR A 593 6.93 23.52 -31.01
C TYR A 593 7.13 25.02 -31.16
N SER A 594 6.56 25.82 -30.26
CA SER A 594 6.62 27.29 -30.36
C SER A 594 7.89 27.87 -29.74
N GLY A 595 8.49 27.18 -28.76
CA GLY A 595 9.77 27.53 -28.16
C GLY A 595 10.93 26.67 -28.66
N ALA A 596 12.12 26.90 -28.10
CA ALA A 596 13.32 26.13 -28.45
C ALA A 596 13.16 24.64 -28.13
N VAL A 597 13.70 23.80 -29.02
CA VAL A 597 13.71 22.33 -28.88
C VAL A 597 15.14 21.85 -28.67
N THR A 598 15.35 21.06 -27.61
CA THR A 598 16.62 20.38 -27.30
C THR A 598 16.43 18.87 -27.45
N LEU A 599 17.23 18.24 -28.30
CA LEU A 599 17.26 16.78 -28.43
C LEU A 599 18.38 16.22 -27.55
N GLY A 600 18.02 15.45 -26.51
CA GLY A 600 18.94 14.76 -25.62
C GLY A 600 19.25 13.32 -26.02
N ALA A 601 18.51 12.78 -26.99
CA ALA A 601 18.68 11.44 -27.55
C ALA A 601 18.57 11.47 -29.09
N ALA A 602 18.95 10.38 -29.74
CA ALA A 602 18.67 10.18 -31.16
C ALA A 602 17.16 9.92 -31.35
N THR A 603 16.41 10.97 -31.67
CA THR A 603 14.94 10.94 -31.74
C THR A 603 14.42 10.97 -33.18
N THR A 604 13.43 10.14 -33.48
CA THR A 604 12.61 10.25 -34.72
C THR A 604 11.33 11.05 -34.46
N LEU A 605 11.12 12.13 -35.21
CA LEU A 605 9.88 12.91 -35.18
C LEU A 605 9.04 12.60 -36.43
N SER A 606 7.87 11.98 -36.23
CA SER A 606 6.97 11.56 -37.31
C SER A 606 5.60 12.22 -37.17
N ALA A 607 5.24 13.08 -38.13
CA ALA A 607 3.94 13.75 -38.22
C ALA A 607 3.31 13.48 -39.60
N SER A 608 2.00 13.27 -39.66
CA SER A 608 1.27 13.00 -40.91
C SER A 608 0.25 14.08 -41.31
N GLY A 609 0.29 15.25 -40.68
CA GLY A 609 -0.63 16.36 -40.93
C GLY A 609 0.04 17.73 -40.97
#